data_AF-A0A1F9MV73-F1
#
_entry.id   AF-A0A1F9MV73-F1
#
_cell.length_a   1.000
_cell.length_b   1.000
_cell.length_c   1.000
_cell.angle_alpha   90.00
_cell.angle_beta   90.00
_cell.angle_gamma   90.00
#
_symmetry.space_group_name_H-M   'P 1'
#
loop_
_entity.id
_entity.type
_entity.pdbx_description
1 polymer ?
#
loop_
_entity_poly.entity_id
_entity_poly.type
_entity_poly.pdbx_seq_one_letter_code
_entity_poly.pdbx_strand_id
1 'polypeptide(L)'
;MPVTGMVGKLGWWSFEYWRDYIHRGCRDLSDIEHRRHTALVNISALSGLFVCVVFAAISLWQGNYFLAGVLMVVMGISWLSVWVHHRTGNPFIAAWIGLTTVSMLLLYLLGSGGDQGTGYVWIPIFPLVAMFALGPIRGSVLTGIFFAAAGVILFVPDFPLAVAVYPLALKTRIVVATLFVAVIALFFEQSRKTAHARMRDEIEVRRRVEAELRKAEKTAARASQAKSDFLATLSHEVRTPLTSIVGLNDLLAKTDLDELQQHHVALAGQSGRSLIALMDDILDLSQVEAGKLNLHLVPFDLRTLAETVVRLHGTLAAEKNLDLKLVYDCQAPRQVVGDQGRLRQVLMNLTGNAVKFTAEGHVILTVELERATDTTTTLAISVTDSGVGLSEELQTTVFLAFAQGDTPQKRDGVGLGLAISKRLVEAMGGEIGVRSQVGQGATFWVRLTLGLSDDLSDGVSDDLSDGVSDEGTTPIPTFDAQILLVEDNAVSREVVCAMLEHLGCTVDLATDGEAGVAKFATRTYDLVLMDCQMPVLDGYAASAQMRAGESARQRTPIIAITAYALPEDLHRCLEAGMDDHLTKPLGLEGLAEGLSRWLSVRESRQ
;
A
#
# COMPACT_ATOMS: atom_id res chain seq x y z
N MET A 1 -35.34 19.83 -77.66
CA MET A 1 -34.42 18.74 -77.29
C MET A 1 -33.04 19.35 -77.07
N PRO A 2 -32.57 19.45 -75.81
CA PRO A 2 -31.37 18.70 -75.40
C PRO A 2 -31.42 18.35 -73.89
N VAL A 3 -32.07 17.25 -73.52
CA VAL A 3 -32.10 16.78 -72.11
C VAL A 3 -31.48 15.38 -71.97
N THR A 4 -31.43 14.62 -73.07
CA THR A 4 -30.85 13.26 -73.10
C THR A 4 -29.33 13.26 -72.95
N GLY A 5 -28.62 14.30 -73.40
CA GLY A 5 -27.16 14.40 -73.31
C GLY A 5 -26.62 14.77 -71.91
N MET A 6 -27.43 15.43 -71.08
CA MET A 6 -27.01 15.89 -69.75
C MET A 6 -27.21 14.78 -68.69
N VAL A 7 -28.29 14.00 -68.81
CA VAL A 7 -28.57 12.84 -67.94
C VAL A 7 -27.54 11.72 -68.15
N GLY A 8 -27.10 11.48 -69.38
CA GLY A 8 -26.06 10.49 -69.68
C GLY A 8 -24.69 10.84 -69.11
N LYS A 9 -24.32 12.13 -69.11
CA LYS A 9 -23.03 12.59 -68.55
C LYS A 9 -23.01 12.62 -67.02
N LEU A 10 -24.12 12.98 -66.38
CA LEU A 10 -24.26 12.91 -64.91
C LEU A 10 -24.24 11.47 -64.38
N GLY A 11 -24.87 10.53 -65.11
CA GLY A 11 -24.86 9.10 -64.75
C GLY A 11 -23.49 8.42 -64.90
N TRP A 12 -22.68 8.85 -65.86
CA TRP A 12 -21.33 8.29 -66.07
C TRP A 12 -20.30 8.83 -65.07
N TRP A 13 -20.32 10.14 -64.80
CA TRP A 13 -19.43 10.75 -63.79
C TRP A 13 -19.67 10.22 -62.37
N SER A 14 -20.93 9.93 -62.04
CA SER A 14 -21.29 9.35 -60.73
C SER A 14 -20.83 7.89 -60.58
N PHE A 15 -20.77 7.11 -61.67
CA PHE A 15 -20.37 5.71 -61.63
C PHE A 15 -18.85 5.51 -61.45
N GLU A 16 -18.01 6.30 -62.13
CA GLU A 16 -16.55 6.22 -61.95
C GLU A 16 -16.10 6.76 -60.59
N TYR A 17 -16.71 7.83 -60.11
CA TYR A 17 -16.47 8.33 -58.75
C TYR A 17 -16.86 7.28 -57.69
N TRP A 18 -17.95 6.53 -57.91
CA TRP A 18 -18.41 5.46 -57.03
C TRP A 18 -17.48 4.25 -57.00
N ARG A 19 -16.97 3.82 -58.16
CA ARG A 19 -16.00 2.71 -58.27
C ARG A 19 -14.75 3.01 -57.43
N ASP A 20 -14.25 4.24 -57.54
CA ASP A 20 -13.04 4.68 -56.84
C ASP A 20 -13.27 4.91 -55.33
N TYR A 21 -14.47 5.32 -54.94
CA TYR A 21 -14.84 5.56 -53.54
C TYR A 21 -15.07 4.25 -52.76
N ILE A 22 -15.75 3.25 -53.36
CA ILE A 22 -15.90 1.91 -52.77
C ILE A 22 -14.51 1.26 -52.58
N HIS A 23 -13.62 1.40 -53.56
CA HIS A 23 -12.29 0.78 -53.50
C HIS A 23 -11.37 1.36 -52.41
N ARG A 24 -11.60 2.62 -51.99
CA ARG A 24 -10.84 3.26 -50.90
C ARG A 24 -11.41 2.93 -49.52
N GLY A 25 -12.75 2.91 -49.36
CA GLY A 25 -13.39 2.59 -48.07
C GLY A 25 -13.19 1.15 -47.58
N CYS A 26 -12.93 0.19 -48.48
CA CYS A 26 -12.72 -1.21 -48.13
C CYS A 26 -11.31 -1.55 -47.58
N ARG A 27 -10.33 -0.64 -47.65
CA ARG A 27 -8.94 -0.91 -47.24
C ARG A 27 -8.64 -0.70 -45.75
N ASP A 28 -9.41 0.12 -45.03
CA ASP A 28 -9.08 0.55 -43.66
C ASP A 28 -9.90 -0.14 -42.53
N LEU A 29 -10.71 -1.15 -42.84
CA LEU A 29 -11.63 -1.77 -41.88
C LEU A 29 -11.36 -3.27 -41.69
N SER A 30 -10.87 -3.65 -40.51
CA SER A 30 -10.52 -5.02 -40.13
C SER A 30 -11.74 -5.93 -39.86
N ASP A 31 -12.94 -5.36 -39.70
CA ASP A 31 -14.13 -6.10 -39.28
C ASP A 31 -15.01 -6.53 -40.47
N ILE A 32 -15.24 -7.84 -40.61
CA ILE A 32 -16.04 -8.46 -41.69
C ILE A 32 -17.53 -8.09 -41.55
N GLU A 33 -18.00 -7.89 -40.32
CA GLU A 33 -19.41 -7.60 -40.04
C GLU A 33 -19.75 -6.16 -40.45
N HIS A 34 -18.83 -5.21 -40.19
CA HIS A 34 -18.96 -3.83 -40.64
C HIS A 34 -18.99 -3.69 -42.17
N ARG A 35 -18.20 -4.52 -42.89
CA ARG A 35 -18.21 -4.58 -44.37
C ARG A 35 -19.56 -5.04 -44.93
N ARG A 36 -20.19 -6.05 -44.31
CA ARG A 36 -21.53 -6.52 -44.74
C ARG A 36 -22.61 -5.46 -44.50
N HIS A 37 -22.60 -4.80 -43.34
CA HIS A 37 -23.57 -3.74 -43.03
C HIS A 37 -23.45 -2.54 -43.97
N THR A 38 -22.21 -2.09 -44.23
CA THR A 38 -21.95 -0.97 -45.15
C THR A 38 -22.37 -1.30 -46.59
N ALA A 39 -22.13 -2.54 -47.05
CA ALA A 39 -22.53 -2.99 -48.38
C ALA A 39 -24.06 -3.02 -48.56
N LEU A 40 -24.80 -3.51 -47.57
CA LEU A 40 -26.28 -3.53 -47.58
C LEU A 40 -26.89 -2.12 -47.60
N VAL A 41 -26.34 -1.19 -46.83
CA VAL A 41 -26.77 0.22 -46.82
C VAL A 41 -26.50 0.88 -48.17
N ASN A 42 -25.34 0.65 -48.77
CA ASN A 42 -25.00 1.22 -50.08
C ASN A 42 -25.86 0.65 -51.22
N ILE A 43 -26.15 -0.66 -51.23
CA ILE A 43 -27.00 -1.31 -52.25
C ILE A 43 -28.46 -0.83 -52.15
N SER A 44 -28.99 -0.71 -50.94
CA SER A 44 -30.35 -0.19 -50.72
C SER A 44 -30.48 1.29 -51.11
N ALA A 45 -29.47 2.12 -50.82
CA ALA A 45 -29.46 3.52 -51.24
C ALA A 45 -29.36 3.67 -52.77
N LEU A 46 -28.51 2.89 -53.44
CA LEU A 46 -28.34 2.92 -54.89
C LEU A 46 -29.59 2.46 -55.65
N SER A 47 -30.26 1.41 -55.17
CA SER A 47 -31.52 0.94 -55.78
C SER A 47 -32.65 1.96 -55.59
N GLY A 48 -32.76 2.58 -54.41
CA GLY A 48 -33.72 3.65 -54.16
C GLY A 48 -33.48 4.89 -55.03
N LEU A 49 -32.20 5.28 -55.21
CA LEU A 49 -31.80 6.40 -56.08
C LEU A 49 -32.21 6.16 -57.53
N PHE A 50 -31.96 4.95 -58.05
CA PHE A 50 -32.30 4.60 -59.43
C PHE A 50 -33.81 4.68 -59.68
N VAL A 51 -34.62 4.12 -58.76
CA VAL A 51 -36.09 4.19 -58.86
C VAL A 51 -36.57 5.64 -58.81
N CYS A 52 -36.03 6.47 -57.92
CA CYS A 52 -36.43 7.88 -57.81
C CYS A 52 -36.11 8.67 -59.09
N VAL A 53 -34.94 8.44 -59.71
CA VAL A 53 -34.56 9.09 -60.98
C VAL A 53 -35.51 8.70 -62.10
N VAL A 54 -35.83 7.41 -62.23
CA VAL A 54 -36.72 6.90 -63.29
C VAL A 54 -38.12 7.49 -63.12
N PHE A 55 -38.68 7.46 -61.91
CA PHE A 55 -40.02 8.01 -61.66
C PHE A 55 -40.05 9.54 -61.78
N ALA A 56 -38.97 10.25 -61.43
CA ALA A 56 -38.88 11.70 -61.63
C ALA A 56 -38.89 12.05 -63.12
N ALA A 57 -38.16 11.28 -63.95
CA ALA A 57 -38.14 11.45 -65.40
C ALA A 57 -39.51 11.17 -66.03
N ILE A 58 -40.20 10.11 -65.59
CA ILE A 58 -41.58 9.80 -66.04
C ILE A 58 -42.54 10.93 -65.63
N SER A 59 -42.42 11.44 -64.40
CA SER A 59 -43.27 12.52 -63.89
C SER A 59 -43.06 13.83 -64.65
N LEU A 60 -41.81 14.16 -65.00
CA LEU A 60 -41.50 15.30 -65.87
C LEU A 60 -42.10 15.14 -67.27
N TRP A 61 -42.06 13.92 -67.82
CA TRP A 61 -42.63 13.64 -69.14
C TRP A 61 -44.16 13.74 -69.17
N GLN A 62 -44.83 13.39 -68.08
CA GLN A 62 -46.27 13.55 -67.89
C GLN A 62 -46.69 14.98 -67.50
N GLY A 63 -45.75 15.92 -67.37
CA GLY A 63 -46.04 17.30 -66.98
C GLY A 63 -46.30 17.52 -65.48
N ASN A 64 -46.04 16.52 -64.63
CA ASN A 64 -46.18 16.61 -63.18
C ASN A 64 -44.86 17.08 -62.53
N TYR A 65 -44.54 18.36 -62.72
CA TYR A 65 -43.29 18.98 -62.26
C TYR A 65 -43.14 18.97 -60.73
N PHE A 66 -44.25 18.99 -59.98
CA PHE A 66 -44.23 18.97 -58.53
C PHE A 66 -43.77 17.61 -58.00
N LEU A 67 -44.31 16.50 -58.53
CA LEU A 67 -43.89 15.15 -58.17
C LEU A 67 -42.42 14.88 -58.51
N ALA A 68 -41.96 15.40 -59.66
CA ALA A 68 -40.54 15.34 -60.01
C ALA A 68 -39.65 16.09 -59.00
N GLY A 69 -40.09 17.25 -58.50
CA GLY A 69 -39.39 18.01 -57.45
C GLY A 69 -39.32 17.24 -56.13
N VAL A 70 -40.41 16.60 -55.69
CA VAL A 70 -40.44 15.78 -54.47
C VAL A 70 -39.50 14.58 -54.57
N LEU A 71 -39.49 13.89 -55.71
CA LEU A 71 -38.60 12.75 -55.96
C LEU A 71 -37.12 13.15 -55.96
N MET A 72 -36.78 14.36 -56.43
CA MET A 72 -35.43 14.92 -56.36
C MET A 72 -34.99 15.23 -54.92
N VAL A 73 -35.90 15.72 -54.07
CA VAL A 73 -35.62 15.96 -52.64
C VAL A 73 -35.40 14.64 -51.89
N VAL A 74 -36.25 13.65 -52.15
CA VAL A 74 -36.13 12.27 -51.63
C VAL A 74 -34.77 11.65 -52.01
N MET A 75 -34.31 11.92 -53.25
CA MET A 75 -32.99 11.51 -53.72
C MET A 75 -31.86 12.16 -52.92
N GLY A 76 -31.95 13.46 -52.64
CA GLY A 76 -30.97 14.19 -51.83
C GLY A 76 -30.89 13.71 -50.38
N ILE A 77 -32.03 13.40 -49.75
CA ILE A 77 -32.09 12.89 -48.37
C ILE A 77 -31.51 11.46 -48.28
N SER A 78 -31.81 10.62 -49.27
CA SER A 78 -31.22 9.27 -49.38
C SER A 78 -29.70 9.34 -49.52
N TRP A 79 -29.18 10.36 -50.21
CA TRP A 79 -27.74 10.59 -50.32
C TRP A 79 -27.12 11.08 -49.00
N LEU A 80 -27.81 11.96 -48.28
CA LEU A 80 -27.42 12.40 -46.94
C LEU A 80 -27.33 11.23 -45.94
N SER A 81 -28.23 10.24 -46.06
CA SER A 81 -28.20 9.01 -45.26
C SER A 81 -26.88 8.24 -45.37
N VAL A 82 -26.44 8.00 -46.61
CA VAL A 82 -25.19 7.30 -46.91
C VAL A 82 -23.99 8.09 -46.39
N TRP A 83 -24.02 9.42 -46.57
CA TRP A 83 -22.96 10.30 -46.07
C TRP A 83 -22.85 10.27 -44.54
N VAL A 84 -23.98 10.32 -43.82
CA VAL A 84 -24.00 10.23 -42.36
C VAL A 84 -23.50 8.86 -41.89
N HIS A 85 -23.92 7.77 -42.52
CA HIS A 85 -23.45 6.42 -42.19
C HIS A 85 -21.92 6.33 -42.19
N HIS A 86 -21.32 6.80 -43.28
CA HIS A 86 -19.87 6.76 -43.47
C HIS A 86 -19.11 7.64 -42.48
N ARG A 87 -19.71 8.75 -42.03
CA ARG A 87 -19.06 9.68 -41.10
C ARG A 87 -19.21 9.26 -39.63
N THR A 88 -20.30 8.60 -39.25
CA THR A 88 -20.58 8.23 -37.85
C THR A 88 -20.37 6.75 -37.55
N GLY A 89 -20.15 5.90 -38.56
CA GLY A 89 -20.03 4.44 -38.41
C GLY A 89 -21.30 3.76 -37.88
N ASN A 90 -22.42 4.49 -37.83
CA ASN A 90 -23.65 4.03 -37.19
C ASN A 90 -24.69 3.62 -38.26
N PRO A 91 -24.94 2.33 -38.48
CA PRO A 91 -25.89 1.85 -39.49
C PRO A 91 -27.34 2.22 -39.17
N PHE A 92 -27.66 2.51 -37.91
CA PHE A 92 -29.02 2.82 -37.49
C PHE A 92 -29.51 4.18 -38.00
N ILE A 93 -28.63 5.18 -38.04
CA ILE A 93 -28.99 6.53 -38.50
C ILE A 93 -29.31 6.50 -40.01
N ALA A 94 -28.54 5.72 -40.75
CA ALA A 94 -28.69 5.58 -42.19
C ALA A 94 -30.00 4.86 -42.59
N ALA A 95 -30.27 3.72 -41.95
CA ALA A 95 -31.50 2.95 -42.18
C ALA A 95 -32.75 3.79 -41.85
N TRP A 96 -32.70 4.63 -40.81
CA TRP A 96 -33.81 5.49 -40.41
C TRP A 96 -34.06 6.67 -41.34
N ILE A 97 -33.00 7.32 -41.85
CA ILE A 97 -33.14 8.34 -42.89
C ILE A 97 -33.78 7.72 -44.13
N GLY A 98 -33.36 6.51 -44.53
CA GLY A 98 -33.99 5.78 -45.63
C GLY A 98 -35.49 5.51 -45.40
N LEU A 99 -35.85 4.98 -44.22
CA LEU A 99 -37.23 4.64 -43.88
C LEU A 99 -38.15 5.87 -43.80
N THR A 100 -37.66 6.99 -43.26
CA THR A 100 -38.41 8.25 -43.21
C THR A 100 -38.64 8.84 -44.60
N THR A 101 -37.64 8.71 -45.48
CA THR A 101 -37.76 9.17 -46.87
C THR A 101 -38.77 8.32 -47.67
N VAL A 102 -38.74 7.00 -47.50
CA VAL A 102 -39.75 6.08 -48.10
C VAL A 102 -41.14 6.34 -47.53
N SER A 103 -41.23 6.62 -46.23
CA SER A 103 -42.50 6.96 -45.56
C SER A 103 -43.07 8.30 -46.06
N MET A 104 -42.22 9.32 -46.30
CA MET A 104 -42.62 10.58 -46.94
C MET A 104 -43.18 10.34 -48.35
N LEU A 105 -42.51 9.50 -49.15
CA LEU A 105 -42.93 9.16 -50.50
C LEU A 105 -44.28 8.42 -50.51
N LEU A 106 -44.45 7.45 -49.60
CA LEU A 106 -45.69 6.70 -49.43
C LEU A 106 -46.85 7.59 -48.98
N LEU A 107 -46.64 8.45 -47.98
CA LEU A 107 -47.65 9.41 -47.51
C LEU A 107 -48.08 10.38 -48.62
N TYR A 108 -47.15 10.78 -49.48
CA TYR A 108 -47.47 11.60 -50.64
C TYR A 108 -48.29 10.84 -51.70
N LEU A 109 -47.88 9.61 -52.05
CA LEU A 109 -48.62 8.75 -52.99
C LEU A 109 -50.03 8.41 -52.48
N LEU A 110 -50.21 8.30 -51.16
CA LEU A 110 -51.50 8.11 -50.50
C LEU A 110 -52.32 9.41 -50.41
N GLY A 111 -51.66 10.58 -50.45
CA GLY A 111 -52.28 11.90 -50.31
C GLY A 111 -52.63 12.62 -51.62
N SER A 112 -52.22 12.12 -52.78
CA SER A 112 -52.45 12.76 -54.09
C SER A 112 -53.89 12.65 -54.61
N GLY A 113 -54.86 12.40 -53.74
CA GLY A 113 -56.29 12.30 -54.06
C GLY A 113 -57.11 13.59 -53.84
N GLY A 114 -56.51 14.69 -53.38
CA GLY A 114 -57.26 15.94 -53.13
C GLY A 114 -56.41 17.16 -52.80
N ASP A 115 -56.98 18.33 -53.07
CA ASP A 115 -56.36 19.67 -53.19
C ASP A 115 -55.85 20.31 -51.86
N GLN A 116 -55.41 19.53 -50.87
CA GLN A 116 -55.05 20.00 -49.52
C GLN A 116 -53.72 19.42 -48.97
N GLY A 117 -52.76 19.11 -49.86
CA GLY A 117 -51.59 18.27 -49.55
C GLY A 117 -50.38 18.90 -48.82
N THR A 118 -50.47 20.09 -48.22
CA THR A 118 -49.26 20.81 -47.70
C THR A 118 -49.00 20.68 -46.20
N GLY A 119 -49.95 20.18 -45.40
CA GLY A 119 -49.81 20.11 -43.93
C GLY A 119 -48.95 18.98 -43.37
N TYR A 120 -48.71 17.92 -44.15
CA TYR A 120 -48.16 16.65 -43.62
C TYR A 120 -46.63 16.52 -43.69
N VAL A 121 -45.93 17.55 -44.21
CA VAL A 121 -44.48 17.56 -44.39
C VAL A 121 -43.71 17.60 -43.05
N TRP A 122 -44.33 18.12 -41.99
CA TRP A 122 -43.68 18.32 -40.69
C TRP A 122 -43.61 17.07 -39.80
N ILE A 123 -44.52 16.11 -40.00
CA ILE A 123 -44.59 14.85 -39.22
C ILE A 123 -43.27 14.05 -39.28
N PRO A 124 -42.61 13.89 -40.45
CA PRO A 124 -41.31 13.22 -40.53
C PRO A 124 -40.11 14.10 -40.15
N ILE A 125 -40.22 15.43 -40.18
CA ILE A 125 -39.12 16.36 -39.87
C ILE A 125 -38.83 16.42 -38.37
N PHE A 126 -39.87 16.39 -37.53
CA PHE A 126 -39.73 16.48 -36.08
C PHE A 126 -38.89 15.33 -35.45
N PRO A 127 -39.12 14.05 -35.78
CA PRO A 127 -38.23 12.93 -35.44
C PRO A 127 -36.76 13.16 -35.78
N LEU A 128 -36.51 13.74 -36.95
CA LEU A 128 -35.19 13.92 -37.51
C LEU A 128 -34.40 14.98 -36.74
N VAL A 129 -35.07 16.08 -36.37
CA VAL A 129 -34.51 17.14 -35.52
C VAL A 129 -34.28 16.64 -34.09
N ALA A 130 -35.22 15.88 -33.52
CA ALA A 130 -35.11 15.33 -32.17
C ALA A 130 -33.90 14.39 -32.02
N MET A 131 -33.62 13.55 -33.01
CA MET A 131 -32.44 12.65 -32.98
C MET A 131 -31.12 13.41 -33.16
N PHE A 132 -31.09 14.44 -34.00
CA PHE A 132 -29.89 15.26 -34.17
C PHE A 132 -29.56 16.07 -32.92
N ALA A 133 -30.58 16.59 -32.22
CA ALA A 133 -30.38 17.45 -31.05
C ALA A 133 -30.07 16.69 -29.75
N LEU A 134 -30.65 15.49 -29.56
CA LEU A 134 -30.61 14.77 -28.26
C LEU A 134 -29.74 13.51 -28.28
N GLY A 135 -29.17 13.15 -29.43
CA GLY A 135 -28.40 11.93 -29.62
C GLY A 135 -29.26 10.67 -29.72
N PRO A 136 -28.64 9.50 -30.01
CA PRO A 136 -29.36 8.33 -30.53
C PRO A 136 -30.38 7.73 -29.57
N ILE A 137 -30.06 7.71 -28.27
CA ILE A 137 -30.89 7.04 -27.25
C ILE A 137 -32.04 7.96 -26.81
N ARG A 138 -31.77 9.23 -26.52
CA ARG A 138 -32.80 10.17 -26.04
C ARG A 138 -33.70 10.63 -27.18
N GLY A 139 -33.14 10.84 -28.37
CA GLY A 139 -33.88 11.22 -29.56
C GLY A 139 -34.83 10.13 -30.07
N SER A 140 -34.45 8.84 -29.95
CA SER A 140 -35.32 7.73 -30.36
C SER A 140 -36.52 7.56 -29.42
N VAL A 141 -36.36 7.78 -28.12
CA VAL A 141 -37.47 7.81 -27.16
C VAL A 141 -38.44 8.94 -27.48
N LEU A 142 -37.94 10.16 -27.71
CA LEU A 142 -38.78 11.32 -28.02
C LEU A 142 -39.51 11.17 -29.36
N THR A 143 -38.84 10.58 -30.35
CA THR A 143 -39.43 10.23 -31.64
C THR A 143 -40.55 9.19 -31.50
N GLY A 144 -40.34 8.16 -30.67
CA GLY A 144 -41.38 7.16 -30.38
C GLY A 144 -42.62 7.77 -29.72
N ILE A 145 -42.43 8.69 -28.77
CA ILE A 145 -43.51 9.44 -28.11
C ILE A 145 -44.27 10.30 -29.13
N PHE A 146 -43.54 10.99 -30.02
CA PHE A 146 -44.13 11.82 -31.07
C PHE A 146 -45.01 11.00 -32.03
N PHE A 147 -44.53 9.85 -32.50
CA PHE A 147 -45.33 8.98 -33.38
C PHE A 147 -46.51 8.32 -32.66
N ALA A 148 -46.37 7.99 -31.38
CA ALA A 148 -47.50 7.53 -30.58
C ALA A 148 -48.59 8.61 -30.46
N ALA A 149 -48.19 9.86 -30.20
CA ALA A 149 -49.10 11.00 -30.15
C ALA A 149 -49.75 11.29 -31.53
N ALA A 150 -48.97 11.24 -32.61
CA ALA A 150 -49.48 11.39 -33.97
C ALA A 150 -50.45 10.25 -34.35
N GLY A 151 -50.16 9.03 -33.91
CA GLY A 151 -51.05 7.88 -34.04
C GLY A 151 -52.37 8.08 -33.31
N VAL A 152 -52.35 8.60 -32.08
CA VAL A 152 -53.58 8.97 -31.34
C VAL A 152 -54.37 10.03 -32.09
N ILE A 153 -53.72 11.08 -32.59
CA ILE A 153 -54.36 12.17 -33.36
C ILE A 153 -55.02 11.63 -34.65
N LEU A 154 -54.41 10.64 -35.31
CA LEU A 154 -54.97 9.97 -36.49
C LEU A 154 -56.16 9.03 -36.19
N PHE A 155 -56.39 8.67 -34.92
CA PHE A 155 -57.45 7.75 -34.48
C PHE A 155 -58.57 8.45 -33.68
N VAL A 156 -58.45 9.74 -33.36
CA VAL A 156 -59.54 10.54 -32.78
C VAL A 156 -60.46 11.06 -33.89
N PRO A 157 -61.75 10.66 -33.94
CA PRO A 157 -62.63 10.93 -35.09
C PRO A 157 -62.90 12.41 -35.40
N ASP A 158 -62.78 13.29 -34.39
CA ASP A 158 -63.20 14.70 -34.49
C ASP A 158 -62.02 15.70 -34.54
N PHE A 159 -60.81 15.24 -34.85
CA PHE A 159 -59.67 16.15 -34.99
C PHE A 159 -59.67 16.80 -36.39
N PRO A 160 -59.66 18.15 -36.52
CA PRO A 160 -59.92 18.84 -37.79
C PRO A 160 -58.86 18.61 -38.90
N LEU A 161 -57.72 17.95 -38.58
CA LEU A 161 -56.71 17.51 -39.54
C LEU A 161 -56.95 16.09 -40.12
N ALA A 162 -57.96 15.35 -39.64
CA ALA A 162 -58.18 13.94 -39.95
C ALA A 162 -58.89 13.70 -41.30
N VAL A 163 -59.45 14.73 -41.93
CA VAL A 163 -60.33 14.59 -43.10
C VAL A 163 -59.62 14.05 -44.35
N ALA A 164 -58.29 14.17 -44.47
CA ALA A 164 -57.56 13.69 -45.66
C ALA A 164 -57.04 12.24 -45.57
N VAL A 165 -57.09 11.57 -44.40
CA VAL A 165 -56.57 10.20 -44.21
C VAL A 165 -57.70 9.15 -44.20
N TYR A 166 -58.95 9.58 -44.38
CA TYR A 166 -60.12 8.72 -44.31
C TYR A 166 -60.34 7.65 -45.39
N PRO A 167 -59.63 7.56 -46.55
CA PRO A 167 -59.95 6.52 -47.53
C PRO A 167 -59.30 5.15 -47.25
N LEU A 168 -58.42 5.02 -46.23
CA LEU A 168 -57.83 3.71 -45.88
C LEU A 168 -58.74 2.89 -44.97
N ALA A 169 -59.13 1.68 -45.42
CA ALA A 169 -59.92 0.74 -44.62
C ALA A 169 -59.27 0.49 -43.24
N LEU A 170 -60.08 0.47 -42.18
CA LEU A 170 -59.66 0.27 -40.78
C LEU A 170 -58.68 -0.91 -40.61
N LYS A 171 -58.89 -1.99 -41.36
CA LYS A 171 -58.03 -3.19 -41.37
C LYS A 171 -56.57 -2.86 -41.74
N THR A 172 -56.35 -1.98 -42.72
CA THR A 172 -55.00 -1.58 -43.17
C THR A 172 -54.28 -0.78 -42.09
N ARG A 173 -55.00 0.07 -41.36
CA ARG A 173 -54.43 0.88 -40.26
C ARG A 173 -54.00 0.01 -39.09
N ILE A 174 -54.81 -0.99 -38.73
CA ILE A 174 -54.47 -1.95 -37.67
C ILE A 174 -53.22 -2.76 -38.05
N VAL A 175 -53.13 -3.23 -39.31
CA VAL A 175 -51.96 -3.97 -39.80
C VAL A 175 -50.69 -3.12 -39.74
N VAL A 176 -50.75 -1.87 -40.20
CA VAL A 176 -49.59 -0.95 -40.16
C VAL A 176 -49.18 -0.65 -38.71
N ALA A 177 -50.13 -0.37 -37.82
CA ALA A 177 -49.83 -0.13 -36.41
C ALA A 177 -49.19 -1.36 -35.73
N THR A 178 -49.69 -2.56 -36.02
CA THR A 178 -49.16 -3.81 -35.46
C THR A 178 -47.75 -4.09 -35.97
N LEU A 179 -47.51 -3.90 -37.27
CA LEU A 179 -46.18 -4.05 -37.87
C LEU A 179 -45.19 -3.04 -37.27
N PHE A 180 -45.65 -1.81 -37.02
CA PHE A 180 -44.83 -0.75 -36.43
C PHE A 180 -44.43 -1.05 -34.97
N VAL A 181 -45.38 -1.50 -34.15
CA VAL A 181 -45.09 -1.96 -32.78
C VAL A 181 -44.12 -3.14 -32.78
N ALA A 182 -44.28 -4.09 -33.71
CA ALA A 182 -43.37 -5.21 -33.85
C ALA A 182 -41.94 -4.77 -34.21
N VAL A 183 -41.78 -3.80 -35.13
CA VAL A 183 -40.46 -3.25 -35.49
C VAL A 183 -39.80 -2.53 -34.32
N ILE A 184 -40.56 -1.74 -33.54
CA ILE A 184 -40.04 -1.08 -32.34
C ILE A 184 -39.61 -2.11 -31.30
N ALA A 185 -40.42 -3.15 -31.05
CA ALA A 185 -40.10 -4.20 -30.10
C ALA A 185 -38.80 -4.93 -30.48
N LEU A 186 -38.65 -5.31 -31.76
CA LEU A 186 -37.43 -5.94 -32.27
C LEU A 186 -36.20 -5.02 -32.15
N PHE A 187 -36.36 -3.71 -32.37
CA PHE A 187 -35.29 -2.73 -32.21
C PHE A 187 -34.83 -2.59 -30.74
N PHE A 188 -35.77 -2.50 -29.80
CA PHE A 188 -35.47 -2.48 -28.37
C PHE A 188 -34.80 -3.77 -27.92
N GLU A 189 -35.25 -4.92 -28.42
CA GLU A 189 -34.66 -6.21 -28.10
C GLU A 189 -33.21 -6.31 -28.61
N GLN A 190 -32.94 -5.85 -29.84
CA GLN A 190 -31.58 -5.83 -30.40
C GLN A 190 -30.66 -4.84 -29.68
N SER A 191 -31.17 -3.67 -29.30
CA SER A 191 -30.43 -2.67 -28.53
C SER A 191 -30.09 -3.18 -27.12
N ARG A 192 -31.02 -3.89 -26.47
CA ARG A 192 -30.75 -4.55 -25.19
C ARG A 192 -29.69 -5.63 -25.32
N LYS A 193 -29.78 -6.49 -26.34
CA LYS A 193 -28.80 -7.57 -26.58
C LYS A 193 -27.38 -7.03 -26.77
N THR A 194 -27.23 -5.96 -27.55
CA THR A 194 -25.92 -5.31 -27.79
C THR A 194 -25.37 -4.61 -26.56
N ALA A 195 -26.22 -3.93 -25.77
CA ALA A 195 -25.80 -3.32 -24.50
C ALA A 195 -25.34 -4.38 -23.48
N HIS A 196 -26.07 -5.50 -23.36
CA HIS A 196 -25.69 -6.60 -22.48
C HIS A 196 -24.44 -7.36 -22.94
N ALA A 197 -24.15 -7.40 -24.24
CA ALA A 197 -22.89 -7.95 -24.75
C ALA A 197 -21.72 -7.05 -24.34
N ARG A 198 -21.79 -5.74 -24.62
CA ARG A 198 -20.74 -4.78 -24.24
C ARG A 198 -20.44 -4.76 -22.74
N MET A 199 -21.50 -4.78 -21.92
CA MET A 199 -21.34 -4.79 -20.46
C MET A 199 -20.70 -6.09 -19.96
N ARG A 200 -20.99 -7.23 -20.60
CA ARG A 200 -20.33 -8.51 -20.26
C ARG A 200 -18.85 -8.48 -20.62
N ASP A 201 -18.51 -7.99 -21.81
CA ASP A 201 -17.12 -7.91 -22.26
C ASP A 201 -16.31 -6.99 -21.34
N GLU A 202 -16.86 -5.84 -20.94
CA GLU A 202 -16.21 -4.91 -20.01
C GLU A 202 -15.98 -5.52 -18.62
N ILE A 203 -16.98 -6.24 -18.08
CA ILE A 203 -16.86 -6.96 -16.81
C ILE A 203 -15.80 -8.06 -16.89
N GLU A 204 -15.73 -8.79 -18.00
CA GLU A 204 -14.75 -9.85 -18.18
C GLU A 204 -13.33 -9.30 -18.27
N VAL A 205 -13.13 -8.22 -19.02
CA VAL A 205 -11.83 -7.51 -19.08
C VAL A 205 -11.42 -7.02 -17.69
N ARG A 206 -12.32 -6.35 -16.94
CA ARG A 206 -12.02 -5.92 -15.57
C ARG A 206 -11.63 -7.09 -14.66
N ARG A 207 -12.36 -8.21 -14.71
CA ARG A 207 -12.07 -9.40 -13.90
C ARG A 207 -10.71 -10.00 -14.24
N ARG A 208 -10.30 -10.01 -15.51
CA ARG A 208 -8.97 -10.50 -15.91
C ARG A 208 -7.87 -9.60 -15.36
N VAL A 209 -8.02 -8.28 -15.50
CA VAL A 209 -7.05 -7.30 -14.95
C VAL A 209 -6.95 -7.44 -13.43
N GLU A 210 -8.08 -7.54 -12.71
CA GLU A 210 -8.08 -7.76 -11.26
C GLU A 210 -7.43 -9.09 -10.86
N ALA A 211 -7.65 -10.16 -11.64
CA ALA A 211 -7.04 -11.46 -11.38
C ALA A 211 -5.52 -11.45 -11.61
N GLU A 212 -5.05 -10.79 -12.68
CA GLU A 212 -3.62 -10.61 -12.95
C GLU A 212 -2.95 -9.76 -11.88
N LEU A 213 -3.59 -8.66 -11.48
CA LEU A 213 -3.10 -7.79 -10.40
C LEU A 213 -2.98 -8.58 -9.08
N ARG A 214 -4.03 -9.30 -8.67
CA ARG A 214 -3.99 -10.14 -7.46
C ARG A 214 -2.91 -11.22 -7.53
N LYS A 215 -2.67 -11.79 -8.71
CA LYS A 215 -1.60 -12.78 -8.90
C LYS A 215 -0.23 -12.12 -8.72
N ALA A 216 -0.02 -10.94 -9.30
CA ALA A 216 1.21 -10.16 -9.17
C ALA A 216 1.46 -9.75 -7.71
N GLU A 217 0.44 -9.25 -7.01
CA GLU A 217 0.50 -8.91 -5.58
C GLU A 217 0.90 -10.13 -4.73
N LYS A 218 0.27 -11.29 -4.95
CA LYS A 218 0.63 -12.52 -4.21
C LYS A 218 2.06 -12.96 -4.46
N THR A 219 2.56 -12.85 -5.69
CA THR A 219 3.96 -13.19 -6.00
C THR A 219 4.94 -12.21 -5.35
N ALA A 220 4.63 -10.91 -5.37
CA ALA A 220 5.44 -9.89 -4.71
C ALA A 220 5.47 -10.08 -3.20
N ALA A 221 4.32 -10.32 -2.58
CA ALA A 221 4.21 -10.58 -1.13
C ALA A 221 5.01 -11.82 -0.72
N ARG A 222 4.92 -12.94 -1.48
CA ARG A 222 5.72 -14.14 -1.21
C ARG A 222 7.22 -13.90 -1.34
N ALA A 223 7.65 -13.12 -2.34
CA ALA A 223 9.06 -12.78 -2.50
C ALA A 223 9.56 -11.90 -1.35
N SER A 224 8.77 -10.91 -0.91
CA SER A 224 9.09 -10.07 0.25
C SER A 224 9.16 -10.87 1.56
N GLN A 225 8.24 -11.81 1.73
CA GLN A 225 8.21 -12.71 2.87
C GLN A 225 9.46 -13.60 2.92
N ALA A 226 9.79 -14.24 1.80
CA ALA A 226 11.00 -15.06 1.71
C ALA A 226 12.29 -14.26 1.94
N LYS A 227 12.36 -13.01 1.44
CA LYS A 227 13.48 -12.09 1.72
C LYS A 227 13.61 -11.83 3.22
N SER A 228 12.50 -11.57 3.90
CA SER A 228 12.47 -11.26 5.34
C SER A 228 12.88 -12.46 6.17
N ASP A 229 12.35 -13.65 5.86
CA ASP A 229 12.66 -14.89 6.57
C ASP A 229 14.13 -15.28 6.38
N PHE A 230 14.65 -15.14 5.16
CA PHE A 230 16.06 -15.37 4.86
C PHE A 230 16.97 -14.43 5.65
N LEU A 231 16.64 -13.13 5.72
CA LEU A 231 17.43 -12.16 6.48
C LEU A 231 17.36 -12.45 7.98
N ALA A 232 16.21 -12.85 8.51
CA ALA A 232 16.06 -13.27 9.91
C ALA A 232 16.97 -14.47 10.24
N THR A 233 16.95 -15.51 9.41
CA THR A 233 17.83 -16.68 9.58
C THR A 233 19.30 -16.29 9.47
N LEU A 234 19.69 -15.56 8.42
CA LEU A 234 21.06 -15.09 8.26
C LEU A 234 21.53 -14.26 9.44
N SER A 235 20.66 -13.41 9.97
CA SER A 235 21.04 -12.58 11.10
C SER A 235 21.28 -13.41 12.36
N HIS A 236 20.50 -14.47 12.59
CA HIS A 236 20.78 -15.37 13.71
C HIS A 236 22.12 -16.11 13.53
N GLU A 237 22.37 -16.61 12.33
CA GLU A 237 23.59 -17.34 11.96
C GLU A 237 24.86 -16.47 12.01
N VAL A 238 24.75 -15.17 11.72
CA VAL A 238 25.88 -14.23 11.78
C VAL A 238 26.02 -13.59 13.17
N ARG A 239 24.91 -13.35 13.89
CA ARG A 239 24.94 -12.75 15.23
C ARG A 239 25.62 -13.66 16.24
N THR A 240 25.35 -14.97 16.18
CA THR A 240 25.91 -15.96 17.11
C THR A 240 27.45 -15.94 17.13
N PRO A 241 28.17 -16.15 16.02
CA PRO A 241 29.63 -16.08 16.02
C PRO A 241 30.17 -14.68 16.32
N LEU A 242 29.46 -13.60 15.95
CA LEU A 242 29.89 -12.25 16.30
C LEU A 242 29.80 -11.95 17.79
N THR A 243 28.72 -12.39 18.44
CA THR A 243 28.52 -12.22 19.88
C THR A 243 29.57 -13.01 20.65
N SER A 244 29.89 -14.21 20.18
CA SER A 244 31.02 -15.01 20.67
C SER A 244 32.35 -14.25 20.57
N ILE A 245 32.69 -13.70 19.40
CA ILE A 245 33.93 -12.92 19.20
C ILE A 245 33.97 -11.71 20.15
N VAL A 246 32.87 -10.98 20.30
CA VAL A 246 32.77 -9.84 21.21
C VAL A 246 32.95 -10.29 22.67
N GLY A 247 32.31 -11.40 23.07
CA GLY A 247 32.45 -11.96 24.42
C GLY A 247 33.89 -12.39 24.73
N LEU A 248 34.56 -13.09 23.82
CA LEU A 248 35.98 -13.42 23.93
C LEU A 248 36.86 -12.17 24.03
N ASN A 249 36.55 -11.14 23.25
CA ASN A 249 37.26 -9.87 23.30
C ASN A 249 37.05 -9.13 24.63
N ASP A 250 35.85 -9.17 25.20
CA ASP A 250 35.56 -8.60 26.52
C ASP A 250 36.26 -9.38 27.65
N LEU A 251 36.45 -10.70 27.50
CA LEU A 251 37.28 -11.50 28.41
C LEU A 251 38.77 -11.15 28.29
N LEU A 252 39.29 -11.00 27.06
CA LEU A 252 40.67 -10.54 26.82
C LEU A 252 40.92 -9.17 27.44
N ALA A 253 39.95 -8.25 27.35
CA ALA A 253 40.04 -6.91 27.92
C ALA A 253 40.21 -6.92 29.45
N LYS A 254 39.86 -8.03 30.13
CA LYS A 254 40.00 -8.22 31.58
C LYS A 254 41.30 -8.90 32.00
N THR A 255 42.16 -9.30 31.06
CA THR A 255 43.48 -9.85 31.34
C THR A 255 44.54 -8.76 31.46
N ASP A 256 45.72 -9.09 31.98
CA ASP A 256 46.87 -8.18 31.98
C ASP A 256 47.36 -7.97 30.53
N LEU A 257 46.97 -6.82 29.96
CA LEU A 257 47.34 -6.39 28.61
C LEU A 257 48.25 -5.17 28.67
N ASP A 258 49.18 -5.06 27.71
CA ASP A 258 49.90 -3.80 27.50
C ASP A 258 49.00 -2.73 26.84
N GLU A 259 49.41 -1.46 26.86
CA GLU A 259 48.60 -0.33 26.33
C GLU A 259 48.21 -0.53 24.86
N LEU A 260 49.09 -1.14 24.04
CA LEU A 260 48.86 -1.36 22.62
C LEU A 260 47.86 -2.51 22.39
N GLN A 261 47.97 -3.58 23.17
CA GLN A 261 47.02 -4.69 23.20
C GLN A 261 45.65 -4.25 23.68
N GLN A 262 45.58 -3.45 24.75
CA GLN A 262 44.32 -2.91 25.28
C GLN A 262 43.62 -2.04 24.23
N HIS A 263 44.37 -1.21 23.50
CA HIS A 263 43.83 -0.42 22.39
C HIS A 263 43.29 -1.31 21.26
N HIS A 264 44.00 -2.37 20.87
CA HIS A 264 43.55 -3.31 19.82
C HIS A 264 42.30 -4.09 20.23
N VAL A 265 42.25 -4.57 21.47
CA VAL A 265 41.08 -5.26 22.03
C VAL A 265 39.89 -4.30 22.11
N ALA A 266 40.08 -3.05 22.55
CA ALA A 266 39.01 -2.06 22.55
C ALA A 266 38.46 -1.80 21.13
N LEU A 267 39.35 -1.64 20.14
CA LEU A 267 38.96 -1.41 18.75
C LEU A 267 38.23 -2.62 18.13
N ALA A 268 38.70 -3.84 18.40
CA ALA A 268 38.07 -5.06 17.93
C ALA A 268 36.67 -5.25 18.54
N GLY A 269 36.52 -5.00 19.84
CA GLY A 269 35.23 -5.05 20.54
C GLY A 269 34.25 -4.00 20.03
N GLN A 270 34.71 -2.77 19.82
CA GLN A 270 33.90 -1.71 19.23
C GLN A 270 33.44 -2.07 17.80
N SER A 271 34.33 -2.65 17.00
CA SER A 271 34.02 -3.08 15.63
C SER A 271 32.99 -4.22 15.63
N GLY A 272 33.13 -5.21 16.50
CA GLY A 272 32.17 -6.31 16.65
C GLY A 272 30.79 -5.84 17.08
N ARG A 273 30.71 -4.98 18.10
CA ARG A 273 29.44 -4.36 18.55
C ARG A 273 28.78 -3.52 17.44
N SER A 274 29.59 -2.79 16.67
CA SER A 274 29.09 -2.00 15.53
C SER A 274 28.50 -2.90 14.43
N LEU A 275 29.13 -4.06 14.15
CA LEU A 275 28.63 -4.99 13.14
C LEU A 275 27.32 -5.66 13.56
N ILE A 276 27.18 -6.00 14.85
CA ILE A 276 25.92 -6.52 15.41
C ILE A 276 24.81 -5.47 15.27
N ALA A 277 25.08 -4.22 15.66
CA ALA A 277 24.11 -3.13 15.51
C ALA A 277 23.69 -2.93 14.04
N LEU A 278 24.63 -3.01 13.10
CA LEU A 278 24.31 -2.90 11.66
C LEU A 278 23.45 -4.05 11.14
N MET A 279 23.64 -5.26 11.66
CA MET A 279 22.78 -6.38 11.33
C MET A 279 21.36 -6.19 11.87
N ASP A 280 21.26 -5.73 13.11
CA ASP A 280 19.97 -5.46 13.75
C ASP A 280 19.22 -4.38 12.97
N ASP A 281 19.92 -3.34 12.52
CA ASP A 281 19.40 -2.29 11.65
C ASP A 281 18.87 -2.84 10.31
N ILE A 282 19.58 -3.79 9.68
CA ILE A 282 19.14 -4.43 8.43
C ILE A 282 17.89 -5.31 8.65
N LEU A 283 17.85 -6.03 9.77
CA LEU A 283 16.69 -6.82 10.15
C LEU A 283 15.47 -5.94 10.39
N ASP A 284 15.63 -4.89 11.21
CA ASP A 284 14.57 -3.95 11.52
C ASP A 284 14.02 -3.33 10.22
N LEU A 285 14.89 -2.92 9.30
CA LEU A 285 14.47 -2.42 7.99
C LEU A 285 13.62 -3.45 7.22
N SER A 286 14.06 -4.72 7.21
CA SER A 286 13.38 -5.79 6.48
C SER A 286 12.04 -6.16 7.10
N GLN A 287 11.94 -6.16 8.43
CA GLN A 287 10.69 -6.42 9.15
C GLN A 287 9.68 -5.28 8.95
N VAL A 288 10.14 -4.02 8.90
CA VAL A 288 9.26 -2.89 8.60
C VAL A 288 8.79 -2.92 7.14
N GLU A 289 9.66 -3.24 6.16
CA GLU A 289 9.23 -3.41 4.76
C GLU A 289 8.14 -4.49 4.61
N ALA A 290 8.18 -5.54 5.43
CA ALA A 290 7.19 -6.60 5.45
C ALA A 290 5.91 -6.26 6.25
N GLY A 291 5.85 -5.10 6.93
CA GLY A 291 4.73 -4.71 7.79
C GLY A 291 4.57 -5.58 9.04
N LYS A 292 5.66 -6.23 9.50
CA LYS A 292 5.65 -7.19 10.62
C LYS A 292 6.24 -6.62 11.92
N LEU A 293 6.44 -5.31 12.01
CA LEU A 293 7.00 -4.70 13.20
C LEU A 293 6.02 -4.84 14.38
N ASN A 294 6.38 -5.64 15.38
CA ASN A 294 5.64 -5.74 16.63
C ASN A 294 6.12 -4.66 17.60
N LEU A 295 5.22 -3.77 17.99
CA LEU A 295 5.48 -2.74 19.00
C LEU A 295 5.21 -3.29 20.40
N HIS A 296 6.17 -3.14 21.31
CA HIS A 296 6.04 -3.56 22.70
C HIS A 296 5.65 -2.37 23.56
N LEU A 297 4.34 -2.13 23.68
CA LEU A 297 3.79 -0.98 24.41
C LEU A 297 3.84 -1.23 25.92
N VAL A 298 4.69 -0.49 26.63
CA VAL A 298 4.85 -0.53 28.09
C VAL A 298 4.75 0.88 28.68
N PRO A 299 4.32 1.02 29.95
CA PRO A 299 4.49 2.27 30.70
C PRO A 299 5.97 2.57 30.94
N PHE A 300 6.41 3.81 30.75
CA PHE A 300 7.76 4.26 31.07
C PHE A 300 7.83 5.77 31.35
N ASP A 301 8.89 6.20 32.03
CA ASP A 301 9.22 7.62 32.24
C ASP A 301 9.99 8.19 31.04
N LEU A 302 9.31 9.02 30.25
CA LEU A 302 9.86 9.67 29.07
C LEU A 302 11.00 10.65 29.41
N ARG A 303 10.92 11.33 30.55
CA ARG A 303 11.96 12.28 30.97
C ARG A 303 13.24 11.53 31.28
N THR A 304 13.15 10.45 32.05
CA THR A 304 14.30 9.58 32.39
C THR A 304 14.93 8.99 31.12
N LEU A 305 14.11 8.62 30.13
CA LEU A 305 14.59 8.17 28.83
C LEU A 305 15.41 9.26 28.12
N ALA A 306 14.87 10.48 28.01
CA ALA A 306 15.53 11.60 27.36
C ALA A 306 16.83 12.01 28.08
N GLU A 307 16.82 12.06 29.41
CA GLU A 307 18.00 12.32 30.25
C GLU A 307 19.09 11.25 30.04
N THR A 308 18.67 9.99 29.90
CA THR A 308 19.60 8.88 29.62
C THR A 308 20.27 9.02 28.25
N VAL A 309 19.52 9.39 27.21
CA VAL A 309 20.08 9.61 25.86
C VAL A 309 21.11 10.74 25.87
N VAL A 310 20.81 11.84 26.56
CA VAL A 310 21.72 12.98 26.72
C VAL A 310 22.98 12.59 27.49
N ARG A 311 22.83 11.87 28.61
CA ARG A 311 23.95 11.39 29.42
C ARG A 311 24.90 10.50 28.62
N LEU A 312 24.37 9.56 27.84
CA LEU A 312 25.17 8.62 27.04
C LEU A 312 26.00 9.31 25.95
N HIS A 313 25.52 10.43 25.40
CA HIS A 313 26.26 11.22 24.42
C HIS A 313 27.10 12.34 25.05
N GLY A 314 26.99 12.55 26.35
CA GLY A 314 27.67 13.62 27.08
C GLY A 314 29.19 13.55 26.98
N THR A 315 29.78 12.35 27.09
CA THR A 315 31.24 12.17 27.00
C THR A 315 31.77 12.57 25.62
N LEU A 316 31.13 12.09 24.55
CA LEU A 316 31.51 12.42 23.17
C LEU A 316 31.29 13.91 22.85
N ALA A 317 30.23 14.50 23.40
CA ALA A 317 29.98 15.93 23.27
C ALA A 317 31.06 16.76 24.01
N ALA A 318 31.44 16.35 25.22
CA ALA A 318 32.47 17.00 26.02
C ALA A 318 33.85 16.94 25.34
N GLU A 319 34.22 15.80 24.75
CA GLU A 319 35.45 15.65 23.96
C GLU A 319 35.51 16.65 22.79
N LYS A 320 34.36 17.01 22.22
CA LYS A 320 34.23 18.00 21.14
C LYS A 320 33.93 19.42 21.62
N ASN A 321 33.92 19.69 22.93
CA ASN A 321 33.48 20.97 23.52
C ASN A 321 32.08 21.43 23.05
N LEU A 322 31.15 20.49 22.90
CA LEU A 322 29.75 20.75 22.55
C LEU A 322 28.88 20.89 23.81
N ASP A 323 28.02 21.90 23.81
CA ASP A 323 27.00 22.08 24.85
C ASP A 323 25.77 21.22 24.52
N LEU A 324 25.66 20.04 25.14
CA LEU A 324 24.54 19.12 24.98
C LEU A 324 23.52 19.31 26.11
N LYS A 325 22.29 19.70 25.77
CA LYS A 325 21.24 20.03 26.75
C LYS A 325 19.91 19.32 26.47
N LEU A 326 19.16 19.07 27.54
CA LEU A 326 17.76 18.65 27.51
C LEU A 326 16.85 19.82 27.90
N VAL A 327 15.87 20.12 27.06
CA VAL A 327 14.75 21.00 27.37
C VAL A 327 13.49 20.14 27.40
N TYR A 328 12.83 20.08 28.55
CA TYR A 328 11.64 19.26 28.74
C TYR A 328 10.51 20.16 29.23
N ASP A 329 9.44 20.25 28.46
CA ASP A 329 8.25 21.03 28.79
C ASP A 329 7.62 20.53 30.10
N CYS A 330 7.35 21.44 31.03
CA CYS A 330 6.74 21.11 32.32
C CYS A 330 5.30 20.61 32.20
N GLN A 331 4.63 20.89 31.08
CA GLN A 331 3.29 20.38 30.79
C GLN A 331 3.31 18.99 30.14
N ALA A 332 4.45 18.54 29.62
CA ALA A 332 4.56 17.22 29.02
C ALA A 332 4.50 16.12 30.10
N PRO A 333 3.66 15.07 29.90
CA PRO A 333 3.53 13.97 30.84
C PRO A 333 4.80 13.12 30.88
N ARG A 334 5.26 12.82 32.10
CA ARG A 334 6.41 11.93 32.33
C ARG A 334 6.08 10.47 32.07
N GLN A 335 4.96 9.99 32.62
CA GLN A 335 4.50 8.61 32.49
C GLN A 335 3.68 8.47 31.20
N VAL A 336 4.20 7.68 30.26
CA VAL A 336 3.57 7.43 28.96
C VAL A 336 3.60 5.94 28.65
N VAL A 337 2.66 5.47 27.84
CA VAL A 337 2.59 4.10 27.36
C VAL A 337 3.00 4.08 25.89
N GLY A 338 4.04 3.31 25.59
CA GLY A 338 4.62 3.21 24.24
C GLY A 338 5.78 2.23 24.18
N ASP A 339 6.44 2.14 23.03
CA ASP A 339 7.63 1.32 22.90
C ASP A 339 8.89 2.10 23.28
N GLN A 340 9.31 1.97 24.55
CA GLN A 340 10.49 2.64 25.09
C GLN A 340 11.76 2.26 24.31
N GLY A 341 11.88 1.01 23.87
CA GLY A 341 13.04 0.50 23.15
C GLY A 341 13.23 1.19 21.80
N ARG A 342 12.15 1.22 21.00
CA ARG A 342 12.18 1.85 19.68
C ARG A 342 12.30 3.37 19.76
N LEU A 343 11.64 4.00 20.73
CA LEU A 343 11.80 5.44 20.96
C LEU A 343 13.24 5.77 21.37
N ARG A 344 13.85 4.99 22.27
CA ARG A 344 15.28 5.14 22.62
C ARG A 344 16.17 5.04 21.39
N GLN A 345 15.95 4.04 20.52
CA GLN A 345 16.73 3.84 19.29
C GLN A 345 16.65 5.07 18.37
N VAL A 346 15.45 5.63 18.18
CA VAL A 346 15.25 6.87 17.41
C VAL A 346 16.02 8.04 18.03
N LEU A 347 15.87 8.29 19.33
CA LEU A 347 16.50 9.42 20.00
C LEU A 347 18.03 9.28 20.06
N MET A 348 18.56 8.08 20.27
CA MET A 348 20.00 7.80 20.22
C MET A 348 20.56 8.11 18.84
N ASN A 349 19.88 7.70 17.76
CA ASN A 349 20.35 7.98 16.40
C ASN A 349 20.30 9.49 16.07
N LEU A 350 19.19 10.18 16.38
CA LEU A 350 19.09 11.62 16.12
C LEU A 350 20.13 12.42 16.91
N THR A 351 20.27 12.15 18.21
CA THR A 351 21.24 12.83 19.08
C THR A 351 22.68 12.50 18.69
N GLY A 352 22.96 11.24 18.38
CA GLY A 352 24.27 10.81 17.92
C GLY A 352 24.69 11.47 16.61
N ASN A 353 23.77 11.60 15.65
CA ASN A 353 24.03 12.35 14.42
C ASN A 353 24.30 13.83 14.69
N ALA A 354 23.52 14.48 15.55
CA ALA A 354 23.73 15.87 15.92
C ALA A 354 25.13 16.11 16.54
N VAL A 355 25.54 15.28 17.51
CA VAL A 355 26.89 15.35 18.11
C VAL A 355 27.99 15.00 17.12
N LYS A 356 27.72 14.08 16.18
CA LYS A 356 28.68 13.69 15.15
C LYS A 356 28.96 14.82 14.15
N PHE A 357 27.91 15.49 13.67
CA PHE A 357 28.01 16.49 12.59
C PHE A 357 28.16 17.95 13.07
N THR A 358 28.19 18.16 14.38
CA THR A 358 28.54 19.44 14.99
C THR A 358 30.00 19.39 15.45
N ALA A 359 30.81 20.34 14.98
CA ALA A 359 32.22 20.44 15.36
C ALA A 359 32.39 21.25 16.65
N GLU A 360 31.68 22.37 16.76
CA GLU A 360 31.65 23.26 17.92
C GLU A 360 30.24 23.89 18.04
N GLY A 361 29.86 24.30 19.25
CA GLY A 361 28.55 24.92 19.52
C GLY A 361 27.68 24.08 20.43
N HIS A 362 26.41 23.85 20.05
CA HIS A 362 25.42 23.22 20.92
C HIS A 362 24.53 22.21 20.20
N VAL A 363 24.03 21.26 20.99
CA VAL A 363 23.00 20.30 20.60
C VAL A 363 21.92 20.32 21.69
N ILE A 364 20.67 20.50 21.31
CA ILE A 364 19.54 20.61 22.24
C ILE A 364 18.50 19.55 21.87
N LEU A 365 18.25 18.62 22.79
CA LEU A 365 17.10 17.72 22.74
C LEU A 365 15.92 18.41 23.44
N THR A 366 14.82 18.62 22.72
CA THR A 366 13.62 19.29 23.22
C THR A 366 12.43 18.32 23.19
N VAL A 367 11.66 18.25 24.28
CA VAL A 367 10.39 17.52 24.35
C VAL A 367 9.28 18.50 24.70
N GLU A 368 8.33 18.70 23.78
CA GLU A 368 7.22 19.65 23.93
C GLU A 368 5.87 18.94 23.83
N LEU A 369 4.90 19.41 24.61
CA LEU A 369 3.52 18.96 24.50
C LEU A 369 2.81 19.71 23.37
N GLU A 370 2.33 19.00 22.34
CA GLU A 370 1.53 19.61 21.28
C GLU A 370 0.03 19.51 21.60
N ARG A 371 -0.40 18.36 22.13
CA ARG A 371 -1.80 18.13 22.51
C ARG A 371 -1.90 17.05 23.57
N ALA A 372 -2.69 17.29 24.61
CA ALA A 372 -3.10 16.26 25.55
C ALA A 372 -4.60 15.98 25.42
N THR A 373 -4.98 14.73 25.62
CA THR A 373 -6.36 14.26 25.82
C THR A 373 -6.38 13.40 27.09
N ASP A 374 -7.56 12.95 27.52
CA ASP A 374 -7.69 12.15 28.74
C ASP A 374 -6.92 10.80 28.66
N THR A 375 -6.75 10.23 27.47
CA THR A 375 -6.16 8.89 27.28
C THR A 375 -4.87 8.87 26.47
N THR A 376 -4.56 9.96 25.73
CA THR A 376 -3.39 10.03 24.86
C THR A 376 -2.76 11.42 24.87
N THR A 377 -1.46 11.47 24.60
CA THR A 377 -0.67 12.69 24.50
C THR A 377 0.10 12.70 23.19
N THR A 378 0.00 13.80 22.45
CA THR A 378 0.81 14.06 21.25
C THR A 378 1.98 14.96 21.63
N LEU A 379 3.19 14.46 21.40
CA LEU A 379 4.44 15.10 21.75
C LEU A 379 5.23 15.46 20.49
N ALA A 380 5.85 16.64 20.51
CA ALA A 380 6.85 17.05 19.53
C ALA A 380 8.24 16.95 20.18
N ILE A 381 9.03 15.98 19.72
CA ILE A 381 10.40 15.78 20.17
C ILE A 381 11.34 16.26 19.07
N SER A 382 12.28 17.12 19.39
CA SER A 382 13.25 17.63 18.41
C SER A 382 14.68 17.59 18.91
N VAL A 383 15.62 17.34 18.00
CA VAL A 383 17.06 17.47 18.23
C VAL A 383 17.54 18.57 17.31
N THR A 384 17.99 19.68 17.91
CA THR A 384 18.54 20.83 17.20
C THR A 384 20.03 20.92 17.41
N ASP A 385 20.78 21.00 16.33
CA ASP A 385 22.23 21.19 16.33
C ASP A 385 22.63 22.49 15.64
N SER A 386 23.78 23.04 16.01
CA SER A 386 24.39 24.22 15.37
C SER A 386 25.47 23.86 14.34
N GLY A 387 25.40 22.66 13.75
CA GLY A 387 26.42 22.10 12.87
C GLY A 387 26.39 22.64 11.44
N VAL A 388 26.95 21.87 10.52
CA VAL A 388 27.10 22.25 9.09
C VAL A 388 25.77 22.40 8.34
N GLY A 389 24.67 21.87 8.88
CA GLY A 389 23.37 21.84 8.24
C GLY A 389 23.31 21.01 6.95
N LEU A 390 22.18 21.07 6.26
CA LEU A 390 21.85 20.26 5.08
C LEU A 390 21.36 21.15 3.93
N SER A 391 21.77 20.81 2.69
CA SER A 391 21.21 21.40 1.47
C SER A 391 19.75 20.99 1.27
N GLU A 392 18.97 21.75 0.50
CA GLU A 392 17.57 21.42 0.19
C GLU A 392 17.42 20.03 -0.45
N GLU A 393 18.33 19.66 -1.35
CA GLU A 393 18.36 18.33 -1.97
C GLU A 393 18.57 17.21 -0.95
N LEU A 394 19.48 17.40 0.01
CA LEU A 394 19.73 16.41 1.06
C LEU A 394 18.55 16.31 2.02
N GLN A 395 17.89 17.42 2.35
CA GLN A 395 16.71 17.38 3.24
C GLN A 395 15.58 16.49 2.70
N THR A 396 15.42 16.40 1.37
CA THR A 396 14.42 15.52 0.75
C THR A 396 14.83 14.04 0.72
N THR A 397 16.13 13.75 0.75
CA THR A 397 16.67 12.41 0.53
C THR A 397 17.27 11.77 1.78
N VAL A 398 17.51 12.53 2.87
CA VAL A 398 18.24 12.07 4.07
C VAL A 398 17.58 10.89 4.79
N PHE A 399 16.27 10.69 4.61
CA PHE A 399 15.51 9.57 5.17
C PHE A 399 15.42 8.36 4.23
N LEU A 400 16.04 8.40 3.04
CA LEU A 400 16.15 7.24 2.16
C LEU A 400 17.26 6.32 2.66
N ALA A 401 17.06 5.01 2.53
CA ALA A 401 18.08 4.03 2.90
C ALA A 401 19.35 4.24 2.05
N PHE A 402 20.52 4.19 2.69
CA PHE A 402 21.84 4.38 2.07
C PHE A 402 22.09 5.80 1.53
N ALA A 403 21.24 6.78 1.87
CA ALA A 403 21.50 8.16 1.51
C ALA A 403 22.74 8.68 2.26
N GLN A 404 23.76 9.05 1.50
CA GLN A 404 24.98 9.71 1.99
C GLN A 404 25.22 10.94 1.10
N GLY A 405 25.19 12.17 1.66
CA GLY A 405 25.63 13.39 0.95
C GLY A 405 27.14 13.47 0.61
N ASP A 406 27.54 14.46 -0.18
CA ASP A 406 28.89 14.54 -0.78
C ASP A 406 29.95 15.28 0.07
N THR A 407 29.95 15.17 1.40
CA THR A 407 30.96 15.88 2.23
C THR A 407 32.26 15.06 2.40
N PRO A 408 33.46 15.66 2.23
CA PRO A 408 34.74 14.91 2.15
C PRO A 408 35.30 14.38 3.48
N GLN A 409 34.69 14.70 4.63
CA GLN A 409 35.12 14.18 5.92
C GLN A 409 34.56 12.76 6.10
N LYS A 410 35.48 11.79 6.18
CA LYS A 410 35.27 10.35 6.50
C LYS A 410 33.96 10.11 7.26
N ARG A 411 33.01 9.46 6.61
CA ARG A 411 31.71 9.13 7.22
C ARG A 411 31.73 7.71 7.75
N ASP A 412 31.79 7.58 9.06
CA ASP A 412 31.57 6.32 9.75
C ASP A 412 30.07 6.02 9.82
N GLY A 413 29.57 5.08 9.01
CA GLY A 413 28.19 4.58 9.09
C GLY A 413 27.54 4.27 7.73
N VAL A 414 26.61 3.31 7.71
CA VAL A 414 26.01 2.74 6.47
C VAL A 414 24.93 3.65 5.85
N GLY A 415 24.48 4.69 6.56
CA GLY A 415 23.40 5.57 6.09
C GLY A 415 22.00 4.94 6.22
N LEU A 416 21.84 3.98 7.15
CA LEU A 416 20.58 3.31 7.43
C LEU A 416 19.82 3.94 8.60
N GLY A 417 20.53 4.53 9.57
CA GLY A 417 19.93 4.99 10.83
C GLY A 417 18.71 5.89 10.64
N LEU A 418 18.81 6.95 9.84
CA LEU A 418 17.68 7.89 9.64
C LEU A 418 16.50 7.25 8.89
N ALA A 419 16.78 6.36 7.93
CA ALA A 419 15.74 5.59 7.25
C ALA A 419 14.98 4.67 8.23
N ILE A 420 15.70 4.01 9.13
CA ILE A 420 15.13 3.18 10.19
C ILE A 420 14.34 4.04 11.17
N SER A 421 14.88 5.17 11.62
CA SER A 421 14.17 6.08 12.51
C SER A 421 12.85 6.55 11.90
N LYS A 422 12.82 6.87 10.60
CA LYS A 422 11.57 7.20 9.91
C LYS A 422 10.56 6.06 9.93
N ARG A 423 11.02 4.86 9.62
CA ARG A 423 10.18 3.66 9.60
C ARG A 423 9.63 3.28 10.99
N LEU A 424 10.44 3.38 12.04
CA LEU A 424 10.02 3.15 13.42
C LEU A 424 8.97 4.20 13.86
N VAL A 425 9.21 5.47 13.57
CA VAL A 425 8.26 6.55 13.89
C VAL A 425 6.94 6.38 13.16
N GLU A 426 6.97 6.08 11.85
CA GLU A 426 5.77 5.78 11.06
C GLU A 426 5.00 4.57 11.61
N ALA A 427 5.71 3.51 12.01
CA ALA A 427 5.11 2.31 12.60
C ALA A 427 4.47 2.59 13.97
N MET A 428 5.06 3.49 14.78
CA MET A 428 4.47 4.00 16.02
C MET A 428 3.32 5.01 15.79
N GLY A 429 2.89 5.22 14.53
CA GLY A 429 1.80 6.14 14.19
C GLY A 429 2.18 7.61 14.25
N GLY A 430 3.48 7.92 14.17
CA GLY A 430 4.02 9.27 14.21
C GLY A 430 4.51 9.80 12.87
N GLU A 431 5.07 11.00 12.91
CA GLU A 431 5.72 11.67 11.78
C GLU A 431 7.14 12.07 12.16
N ILE A 432 8.08 11.99 11.22
CA ILE A 432 9.45 12.48 11.38
C ILE A 432 9.78 13.45 10.25
N GLY A 433 10.64 14.42 10.52
CA GLY A 433 11.17 15.29 9.49
C GLY A 433 12.43 16.03 9.91
N VAL A 434 12.89 16.88 9.00
CA VAL A 434 14.07 17.73 9.21
C VAL A 434 13.78 19.13 8.69
N ARG A 435 14.35 20.13 9.34
CA ARG A 435 14.46 21.50 8.86
C ARG A 435 15.90 21.94 9.04
N SER A 436 16.55 22.43 8.00
CA SER A 436 17.96 22.79 8.10
C SER A 436 18.33 23.87 7.10
N GLN A 437 19.42 24.59 7.38
CA GLN A 437 20.05 25.49 6.44
C GLN A 437 21.57 25.29 6.52
N VAL A 438 22.23 25.23 5.36
CA VAL A 438 23.69 25.05 5.28
C VAL A 438 24.39 26.15 6.07
N GLY A 439 25.24 25.75 7.01
CA GLY A 439 26.01 26.62 7.91
C GLY A 439 25.26 27.15 9.14
N GLN A 440 23.98 26.79 9.33
CA GLN A 440 23.18 27.21 10.49
C GLN A 440 22.70 26.03 11.35
N GLY A 441 23.10 24.80 11.02
CA GLY A 441 22.69 23.59 11.72
C GLY A 441 21.41 22.94 11.21
N ALA A 442 20.91 21.95 11.93
CA ALA A 442 19.71 21.20 11.59
C ALA A 442 18.81 20.95 12.81
N THR A 443 17.51 20.91 12.55
CA THR A 443 16.50 20.46 13.51
C THR A 443 15.81 19.23 12.95
N PHE A 444 16.12 18.07 13.53
CA PHE A 444 15.35 16.85 13.30
C PHE A 444 14.22 16.78 14.30
N TRP A 445 13.00 16.48 13.85
CA TRP A 445 11.83 16.47 14.70
C TRP A 445 11.01 15.21 14.48
N VAL A 446 10.37 14.75 15.54
CA VAL A 446 9.52 13.57 15.63
C VAL A 446 8.24 13.98 16.35
N ARG A 447 7.09 13.68 15.76
CA ARG A 447 5.78 13.83 16.36
C ARG A 447 5.20 12.46 16.64
N LEU A 448 4.86 12.17 17.90
CA LEU A 448 4.33 10.87 18.31
C LEU A 448 3.11 11.05 19.22
N THR A 449 2.14 10.15 19.06
CA THR A 449 1.01 10.04 19.99
C THR A 449 1.21 8.82 20.87
N LEU A 450 1.34 9.04 22.17
CA LEU A 450 1.55 8.00 23.18
C LEU A 450 0.32 7.86 24.07
N GLY A 451 0.12 6.68 24.63
CA GLY A 451 -0.93 6.47 25.65
C GLY A 451 -0.55 7.16 26.95
N LEU A 452 -1.55 7.61 27.71
CA LEU A 452 -1.37 8.00 29.10
C LEU A 452 -1.71 6.79 29.98
N SER A 453 -0.97 6.62 31.08
CA SER A 453 -1.33 5.66 32.11
C SER A 453 -2.23 6.35 33.14
N ASP A 454 -3.40 5.77 33.40
CA ASP A 454 -4.39 6.24 34.38
C ASP A 454 -3.98 5.95 35.85
N ASP A 455 -2.84 5.31 36.10
CA ASP A 455 -2.35 5.01 37.46
C ASP A 455 -1.77 6.27 38.14
N LEU A 456 -2.67 7.19 38.45
CA LEU A 456 -2.49 8.23 39.46
C LEU A 456 -3.21 7.83 40.75
N SER A 457 -2.66 6.84 41.48
CA SER A 457 -2.63 6.79 42.96
C SER A 457 -2.35 5.38 43.48
N ASP A 458 -1.22 5.26 44.19
CA ASP A 458 -0.92 4.32 45.29
C ASP A 458 0.28 3.39 45.03
N GLY A 459 1.43 3.79 45.60
CA GLY A 459 2.49 2.85 45.94
C GLY A 459 3.90 3.15 45.46
N VAL A 460 4.36 4.41 45.50
CA VAL A 460 5.78 4.64 45.81
C VAL A 460 5.85 5.73 46.86
N SER A 461 6.05 5.27 48.10
CA SER A 461 6.49 6.08 49.22
C SER A 461 7.72 6.89 48.84
N ASP A 462 7.56 8.18 49.03
CA ASP A 462 8.49 9.19 49.52
C ASP A 462 9.72 8.63 50.28
N ASP A 463 10.65 7.98 49.58
CA ASP A 463 11.90 7.48 50.17
C ASP A 463 13.09 7.68 49.22
N LEU A 464 13.21 8.89 48.64
CA LEU A 464 14.47 9.36 48.04
C LEU A 464 14.61 10.87 48.25
N SER A 465 14.84 11.26 49.51
CA SER A 465 15.57 12.49 49.84
C SER A 465 16.95 12.14 50.38
N ASP A 466 17.94 12.81 49.80
CA ASP A 466 19.31 13.02 50.29
C ASP A 466 20.32 11.86 50.23
N GLY A 467 21.30 12.04 49.36
CA GLY A 467 22.52 11.24 49.30
C GLY A 467 23.45 11.67 48.17
N VAL A 468 23.99 12.88 48.24
CA VAL A 468 25.22 13.24 47.52
C VAL A 468 26.37 12.41 48.10
N SER A 469 26.94 11.52 47.29
CA SER A 469 28.33 11.01 47.39
C SER A 469 28.60 10.16 46.15
N ASP A 470 29.35 10.66 45.18
CA ASP A 470 30.81 10.50 45.04
C ASP A 470 31.15 9.24 44.22
N GLU A 471 32.15 9.38 43.34
CA GLU A 471 32.57 8.38 42.38
C GLU A 471 32.98 7.07 43.07
N GLY A 472 32.37 5.94 42.66
CA GLY A 472 32.77 4.61 43.12
C GLY A 472 31.97 3.52 42.44
N THR A 473 32.65 2.70 41.64
CA THR A 473 32.16 1.46 41.03
C THR A 473 31.30 0.67 42.02
N THR A 474 29.98 0.62 41.82
CA THR A 474 29.12 -0.32 42.55
C THR A 474 29.64 -1.74 42.28
N PRO A 475 30.02 -2.52 43.31
CA PRO A 475 30.49 -3.88 43.11
C PRO A 475 29.37 -4.72 42.47
N ILE A 476 29.68 -5.37 41.35
CA ILE A 476 28.78 -6.35 40.74
C ILE A 476 28.51 -7.44 41.81
N PRO A 477 27.24 -7.78 42.10
CA PRO A 477 26.93 -8.74 43.15
C PRO A 477 27.55 -10.10 42.84
N THR A 478 28.12 -10.74 43.86
CA THR A 478 28.65 -12.10 43.77
C THR A 478 27.70 -13.07 44.48
N PHE A 479 27.65 -14.30 44.00
CA PHE A 479 26.79 -15.36 44.47
C PHE A 479 27.64 -16.56 44.91
N ASP A 480 27.07 -17.43 45.74
CA ASP A 480 27.64 -18.73 46.10
C ASP A 480 26.60 -19.80 45.78
N ALA A 481 26.50 -20.17 44.50
CA ALA A 481 25.44 -21.02 43.95
C ALA A 481 25.98 -22.02 42.92
N GLN A 482 25.41 -23.22 42.91
CA GLN A 482 25.63 -24.24 41.88
C GLN A 482 24.62 -24.10 40.75
N ILE A 483 25.10 -23.75 39.55
CA ILE A 483 24.27 -23.48 38.39
C ILE A 483 24.50 -24.57 37.33
N LEU A 484 23.42 -25.16 36.83
CA LEU A 484 23.46 -26.00 35.64
C LEU A 484 23.23 -25.11 34.41
N LEU A 485 24.23 -24.98 33.54
CA LEU A 485 24.12 -24.29 32.26
C LEU A 485 23.92 -25.32 31.14
N VAL A 486 22.79 -25.23 30.44
CA VAL A 486 22.43 -26.07 29.30
C VAL A 486 22.44 -25.23 28.04
N GLU A 487 23.49 -25.38 27.22
CA GLU A 487 23.73 -24.58 26.00
C GLU A 487 24.52 -25.42 24.99
N ASP A 488 24.00 -25.53 23.77
CA ASP A 488 24.56 -26.35 22.69
C ASP A 488 25.73 -25.67 21.98
N ASN A 489 25.68 -24.35 21.84
CA ASN A 489 26.77 -23.59 21.26
C ASN A 489 27.98 -23.57 22.19
N ALA A 490 29.07 -24.21 21.75
CA ALA A 490 30.30 -24.34 22.54
C ALA A 490 30.89 -23.00 22.99
N VAL A 491 30.74 -21.94 22.19
CA VAL A 491 31.31 -20.63 22.49
C VAL A 491 30.38 -19.81 23.39
N SER A 492 29.07 -19.81 23.14
CA SER A 492 28.09 -19.23 24.08
C SER A 492 28.22 -19.85 25.46
N ARG A 493 28.40 -21.17 25.52
CA ARG A 493 28.60 -21.93 26.75
C ARG A 493 29.85 -21.47 27.49
N GLU A 494 30.97 -21.29 26.79
CA GLU A 494 32.22 -20.81 27.40
C GLU A 494 32.09 -19.37 27.93
N VAL A 495 31.45 -18.48 27.17
CA VAL A 495 31.22 -17.08 27.57
C VAL A 495 30.33 -17.00 28.82
N VAL A 496 29.18 -17.69 28.81
CA VAL A 496 28.24 -17.67 29.95
C VAL A 496 28.87 -18.35 31.16
N CYS A 497 29.59 -19.45 30.99
CA CYS A 497 30.34 -20.10 32.07
C CYS A 497 31.33 -19.14 32.73
N ALA A 498 32.16 -18.46 31.93
CA ALA A 498 33.13 -17.49 32.44
C ALA A 498 32.46 -16.31 33.18
N MET A 499 31.31 -15.84 32.70
CA MET A 499 30.53 -14.80 33.39
C MET A 499 30.00 -15.29 34.74
N LEU A 500 29.44 -16.50 34.79
CA LEU A 500 28.92 -17.10 36.03
C LEU A 500 30.04 -17.36 37.06
N GLU A 501 31.19 -17.86 36.61
CA GLU A 501 32.37 -18.06 37.47
C GLU A 501 32.89 -16.73 38.01
N HIS A 502 32.89 -15.67 37.18
CA HIS A 502 33.26 -14.31 37.61
C HIS A 502 32.29 -13.74 38.65
N LEU A 503 31.02 -14.15 38.62
CA LEU A 503 30.02 -13.82 39.65
C LEU A 503 30.12 -14.73 40.89
N GLY A 504 31.08 -15.65 40.97
CA GLY A 504 31.30 -16.52 42.13
C GLY A 504 30.51 -17.83 42.11
N CYS A 505 29.75 -18.12 41.05
CA CYS A 505 28.98 -19.35 40.91
C CYS A 505 29.87 -20.54 40.51
N THR A 506 29.48 -21.74 40.94
CA THR A 506 30.04 -22.99 40.43
C THR A 506 29.16 -23.50 39.30
N VAL A 507 29.70 -23.74 38.11
CA VAL A 507 28.91 -24.10 36.92
C VAL A 507 29.12 -25.56 36.54
N ASP A 508 28.04 -26.30 36.31
CA ASP A 508 28.06 -27.59 35.61
C ASP A 508 27.47 -27.42 34.21
N LEU A 509 28.11 -28.03 33.20
CA LEU A 509 27.84 -27.75 31.79
C LEU A 509 27.12 -28.91 31.10
N ALA A 510 26.02 -28.65 30.42
CA ALA A 510 25.36 -29.60 29.52
C ALA A 510 25.35 -29.08 28.09
N THR A 511 25.55 -29.97 27.12
CA THR A 511 25.71 -29.65 25.70
C THR A 511 24.40 -29.71 24.91
N ASP A 512 23.33 -30.19 25.51
CA ASP A 512 22.00 -30.35 24.92
C ASP A 512 20.98 -30.64 26.04
N GLY A 513 19.69 -30.64 25.68
CA GLY A 513 18.60 -30.89 26.63
C GLY A 513 18.65 -32.26 27.31
N GLU A 514 19.09 -33.32 26.61
CA GLU A 514 19.13 -34.68 27.19
C GLU A 514 20.22 -34.78 28.26
N ALA A 515 21.41 -34.26 27.98
CA ALA A 515 22.51 -34.15 28.94
C ALA A 515 22.11 -33.28 30.14
N GLY A 516 21.35 -32.20 29.90
CA GLY A 516 20.79 -31.34 30.94
C GLY A 516 19.87 -32.14 31.88
N VAL A 517 18.88 -32.84 31.33
CA VAL A 517 17.93 -33.67 32.10
C VAL A 517 18.65 -34.77 32.87
N ALA A 518 19.63 -35.46 32.28
CA ALA A 518 20.40 -36.51 32.94
C ALA A 518 21.21 -35.99 34.13
N LYS A 519 21.83 -34.81 34.00
CA LYS A 519 22.55 -34.15 35.09
C LYS A 519 21.61 -33.66 36.18
N PHE A 520 20.48 -33.07 35.81
CA PHE A 520 19.44 -32.64 36.75
C PHE A 520 18.85 -33.80 37.56
N ALA A 521 18.72 -34.98 36.96
CA ALA A 521 18.23 -36.17 37.66
C ALA A 521 19.19 -36.66 38.76
N THR A 522 20.50 -36.42 38.62
CA THR A 522 21.53 -37.02 39.50
C THR A 522 22.15 -36.04 40.50
N ARG A 523 21.99 -34.72 40.28
CA ARG A 523 22.56 -33.66 41.12
C ARG A 523 21.49 -32.65 41.53
N THR A 524 21.79 -31.84 42.54
CA THR A 524 20.96 -30.72 42.98
C THR A 524 21.65 -29.42 42.58
N TYR A 525 20.89 -28.48 42.02
CA TYR A 525 21.38 -27.17 41.62
C TYR A 525 20.53 -26.10 42.29
N ASP A 526 21.11 -24.92 42.49
CA ASP A 526 20.38 -23.75 43.01
C ASP A 526 19.61 -23.05 41.88
N LEU A 527 20.05 -23.20 40.64
CA LEU A 527 19.42 -22.62 39.46
C LEU A 527 19.83 -23.37 38.18
N VAL A 528 18.93 -23.46 37.20
CA VAL A 528 19.22 -23.96 35.86
C VAL A 528 19.08 -22.81 34.86
N LEU A 529 20.13 -22.57 34.07
CA LEU A 529 20.09 -21.71 32.90
C LEU A 529 19.93 -22.58 31.66
N MET A 530 18.82 -22.41 30.94
CA MET A 530 18.40 -23.30 29.86
C MET A 530 18.24 -22.54 28.54
N ASP A 531 19.03 -22.85 27.51
CA ASP A 531 18.73 -22.36 26.17
C ASP A 531 17.39 -22.93 25.65
N CYS A 532 16.52 -22.07 25.13
CA CYS A 532 15.25 -22.48 24.55
C CYS A 532 15.41 -23.28 23.25
N GLN A 533 16.42 -23.00 22.43
CA GLN A 533 16.57 -23.56 21.08
C GLN A 533 17.85 -24.41 20.98
N MET A 534 17.69 -25.73 21.15
CA MET A 534 18.80 -26.70 21.02
C MET A 534 18.39 -27.89 20.14
N PRO A 535 19.33 -28.51 19.41
CA PRO A 535 19.10 -29.76 18.69
C PRO A 535 18.88 -30.95 19.65
N VAL A 536 18.32 -32.04 19.12
CA VAL A 536 17.97 -33.29 19.85
C VAL A 536 16.78 -33.12 20.80
N LEU A 537 16.96 -32.41 21.91
CA LEU A 537 15.90 -32.09 22.88
C LEU A 537 15.92 -30.59 23.16
N ASP A 538 14.85 -29.91 22.76
CA ASP A 538 14.72 -28.47 22.96
C ASP A 538 14.56 -28.11 24.45
N GLY A 539 14.87 -26.85 24.81
CA GLY A 539 14.85 -26.39 26.20
C GLY A 539 13.47 -26.46 26.84
N TYR A 540 12.40 -26.33 26.04
CA TYR A 540 11.02 -26.44 26.50
C TYR A 540 10.69 -27.88 26.94
N ALA A 541 10.98 -28.86 26.09
CA ALA A 541 10.77 -30.27 26.37
C ALA A 541 11.69 -30.76 27.49
N ALA A 542 12.95 -30.29 27.54
CA ALA A 542 13.88 -30.57 28.63
C ALA A 542 13.35 -30.04 29.97
N SER A 543 12.83 -28.81 30.01
CA SER A 543 12.24 -28.21 31.21
C SER A 543 11.00 -28.98 31.67
N ALA A 544 10.10 -29.35 30.75
CA ALA A 544 8.93 -30.17 31.08
C ALA A 544 9.33 -31.54 31.66
N GLN A 545 10.40 -32.17 31.15
CA GLN A 545 10.93 -33.42 31.71
C GLN A 545 11.56 -33.23 33.09
N MET A 546 12.31 -32.14 33.30
CA MET A 546 12.85 -31.79 34.63
C MET A 546 11.71 -31.59 35.63
N ARG A 547 10.65 -30.86 35.27
CA ARG A 547 9.46 -30.66 36.12
C ARG A 547 8.72 -31.95 36.45
N ALA A 548 8.58 -32.87 35.50
CA ALA A 548 7.98 -34.18 35.78
C ALA A 548 8.79 -34.97 36.83
N GLY A 549 10.12 -34.86 36.80
CA GLY A 549 11.03 -35.46 37.78
C GLY A 549 11.10 -34.76 39.14
N GLU A 550 10.69 -33.49 39.23
CA GLU A 550 10.70 -32.70 40.47
C GLU A 550 9.61 -33.06 41.48
N SER A 551 8.63 -33.89 41.10
CA SER A 551 7.56 -34.35 42.01
C SER A 551 8.11 -35.06 43.29
N ALA A 552 9.40 -35.42 43.30
CA ALA A 552 10.12 -36.03 44.42
C ALA A 552 11.22 -35.12 45.05
N ARG A 553 11.36 -33.86 44.65
CA ARG A 553 12.42 -32.92 45.09
C ARG A 553 11.89 -31.49 45.31
N GLN A 554 12.74 -30.62 45.87
CA GLN A 554 12.47 -29.18 45.95
C GLN A 554 12.56 -28.56 44.55
N ARG A 555 11.63 -27.64 44.24
CA ARG A 555 11.58 -26.94 42.94
C ARG A 555 12.83 -26.09 42.76
N THR A 556 13.58 -26.37 41.70
CA THR A 556 14.77 -25.61 41.31
C THR A 556 14.37 -24.57 40.26
N PRO A 557 14.70 -23.28 40.42
CA PRO A 557 14.44 -22.27 39.40
C PRO A 557 15.05 -22.66 38.04
N ILE A 558 14.24 -22.66 36.97
CA ILE A 558 14.71 -22.82 35.58
C ILE A 558 14.49 -21.49 34.87
N ILE A 559 15.58 -20.83 34.51
CA ILE A 559 15.58 -19.55 33.78
C ILE A 559 15.92 -19.82 32.32
N ALA A 560 15.01 -19.44 31.44
CA ALA A 560 15.16 -19.55 30.00
C ALA A 560 16.20 -18.55 29.48
N ILE A 561 17.09 -18.97 28.61
CA ILE A 561 17.91 -18.07 27.80
C ILE A 561 17.31 -18.07 26.39
N THR A 562 16.67 -16.97 26.00
CA THR A 562 15.94 -16.85 24.74
C THR A 562 16.54 -15.78 23.83
N ALA A 563 16.52 -16.02 22.50
CA ALA A 563 16.89 -15.04 21.50
C ALA A 563 15.83 -13.95 21.25
N TYR A 564 14.59 -14.15 21.73
CA TYR A 564 13.45 -13.27 21.48
C TYR A 564 12.65 -13.00 22.77
N ALA A 565 12.31 -11.73 23.01
CA ALA A 565 11.45 -11.29 24.11
C ALA A 565 9.98 -11.17 23.68
N LEU A 566 9.52 -12.04 22.79
CA LEU A 566 8.14 -12.00 22.30
C LEU A 566 7.19 -12.56 23.37
N PRO A 567 5.99 -11.98 23.58
CA PRO A 567 5.01 -12.47 24.56
C PRO A 567 4.62 -13.95 24.35
N GLU A 568 4.64 -14.40 23.10
CA GLU A 568 4.35 -15.79 22.72
C GLU A 568 5.46 -16.76 23.16
N ASP A 569 6.72 -16.35 23.10
CA ASP A 569 7.86 -17.13 23.60
C ASP A 569 7.87 -17.18 25.14
N LEU A 570 7.50 -16.07 25.79
CA LEU A 570 7.32 -16.03 27.24
C LEU A 570 6.19 -16.97 27.69
N HIS A 571 5.08 -16.99 26.96
CA HIS A 571 3.96 -17.90 27.23
C HIS A 571 4.40 -19.37 27.12
N ARG A 572 5.17 -19.70 26.07
CA ARG A 572 5.74 -21.05 25.89
C ARG A 572 6.73 -21.44 26.98
N CYS A 573 7.54 -20.50 27.48
CA CYS A 573 8.44 -20.74 28.61
C CYS A 573 7.66 -21.11 29.87
N LEU A 574 6.60 -20.35 30.18
CA LEU A 574 5.74 -20.60 31.34
C LEU A 574 4.95 -21.91 31.21
N GLU A 575 4.41 -22.22 30.02
CA GLU A 575 3.72 -23.49 29.75
C GLU A 575 4.66 -24.71 29.89
N ALA A 576 5.93 -24.55 29.51
CA ALA A 576 6.97 -25.57 29.69
C ALA A 576 7.44 -25.71 31.16
N GLY A 577 6.98 -24.82 32.04
CA GLY A 577 7.29 -24.83 33.47
C GLY A 577 8.57 -24.07 33.85
N MET A 578 9.10 -23.20 33.00
CA MET A 578 10.21 -22.30 33.36
C MET A 578 9.71 -21.16 34.27
N ASP A 579 10.59 -20.61 35.10
CA ASP A 579 10.23 -19.62 36.14
C ASP A 579 10.55 -18.18 35.74
N ASP A 580 11.55 -17.96 34.88
CA ASP A 580 11.93 -16.64 34.37
C ASP A 580 12.65 -16.78 33.01
N HIS A 581 13.03 -15.66 32.41
CA HIS A 581 13.77 -15.60 31.17
C HIS A 581 14.84 -14.50 31.17
N LEU A 582 15.90 -14.71 30.41
CA LEU A 582 16.92 -13.74 30.08
C LEU A 582 17.07 -13.69 28.56
N THR A 583 17.21 -12.48 28.02
CA THR A 583 17.28 -12.25 26.59
C THR A 583 18.73 -12.23 26.13
N LYS A 584 19.04 -12.97 25.06
CA LYS A 584 20.33 -12.85 24.37
C LYS A 584 20.34 -11.50 23.62
N PRO A 585 21.44 -10.72 23.66
CA PRO A 585 22.74 -11.05 24.25
C PRO A 585 22.82 -10.85 25.77
N LEU A 586 23.43 -11.81 26.47
CA LEU A 586 23.67 -11.75 27.91
C LEU A 586 24.95 -10.94 28.18
N GLY A 587 24.80 -9.76 28.79
CA GLY A 587 25.90 -9.01 29.40
C GLY A 587 26.11 -9.42 30.87
N LEU A 588 27.27 -9.10 31.43
CA LEU A 588 27.59 -9.45 32.82
C LEU A 588 26.64 -8.78 33.82
N GLU A 589 26.28 -7.51 33.63
CA GLU A 589 25.35 -6.82 34.52
C GLU A 589 23.93 -7.40 34.42
N GLY A 590 23.45 -7.67 33.19
CA GLY A 590 22.12 -8.24 32.98
C GLY A 590 21.99 -9.66 33.51
N LEU A 591 23.06 -10.47 33.42
CA LEU A 591 23.12 -11.79 34.03
C LEU A 591 23.11 -11.68 35.58
N ALA A 592 23.90 -10.77 36.15
CA ALA A 592 23.94 -10.55 37.59
C ALA A 592 22.58 -10.10 38.15
N GLU A 593 21.91 -9.17 37.46
CA GLU A 593 20.56 -8.71 37.80
C GLU A 593 19.54 -9.86 37.73
N GLY A 594 19.62 -10.68 36.66
CA GLY A 594 18.80 -11.87 36.49
C GLY A 594 18.93 -12.87 37.63
N LEU A 595 20.17 -13.17 38.02
CA LEU A 595 20.47 -14.10 39.11
C LEU A 595 20.04 -13.56 40.47
N SER A 596 20.15 -12.26 40.72
CA SER A 596 19.78 -11.63 42.00
C SER A 596 18.31 -11.78 42.38
N ARG A 597 17.43 -12.05 41.40
CA ARG A 597 16.00 -12.32 41.65
C ARG A 597 15.74 -13.71 42.24
N TRP A 598 16.67 -14.65 42.04
CA TRP A 598 16.49 -16.06 42.37
C TRP A 598 17.53 -16.60 43.35
N LEU A 599 18.69 -15.94 43.46
CA LEU A 599 19.80 -16.33 44.31
C LEU A 599 20.11 -15.24 45.34
N SER A 600 20.49 -15.66 46.55
CA SER A 600 20.94 -14.73 47.59
C SER A 600 22.32 -14.17 47.26
N VAL A 601 22.45 -12.85 47.30
CA VAL A 601 23.75 -12.17 47.15
C VAL A 601 24.65 -12.52 48.34
N ARG A 602 25.91 -12.84 48.06
CA ARG A 602 26.92 -13.11 49.09
C ARG A 602 27.27 -11.81 49.79
N GLU A 603 26.87 -11.65 51.05
CA GLU A 603 27.34 -10.54 51.88
C GLU A 603 28.85 -10.69 52.08
N SER A 604 29.62 -9.70 51.61
CA SER A 604 31.03 -9.59 51.92
C SER A 604 31.20 -9.41 53.43
N ARG A 605 31.63 -10.46 54.12
CA ARG A 605 32.18 -10.31 55.47
C ARG A 605 33.39 -9.37 55.35
N GLN A 606 33.24 -8.16 55.90
CA GLN A 606 34.34 -7.21 56.11
C GLN A 606 35.51 -7.85 56.86
#